data_AF-A0A968NWD0-F1
#
_entry.id   AF-A0A968NWD0-F1
#
_cell.length_a   1.000
_cell.length_b   1.000
_cell.length_c   1.000
_cell.angle_alpha   90.00
_cell.angle_beta   90.00
_cell.angle_gamma   90.00
#
_symmetry.space_group_name_H-M   'P 1'
#
loop_
_entity.id
_entity.type
_entity.pdbx_description
1 polymer ?
#
loop_
_entity_poly.entity_id
_entity_poly.type
_entity_poly.pdbx_seq_one_letter_code
_entity_poly.pdbx_strand_id
1 'polypeptide(L)'
;MPVVRRDWGGDRARRNSVFDRLSLVGMKALLARQKIQKFVGALHGHNASKGVFITTSKFSDEADRYAKGINLKIVLVDGQKLAQLMIDHGVGVSTSEIYEIKKIDSDYFIEE
;
A
#
# COMPACT_ATOMS: atom_id res chain seq x y z
N MET A 1 31.11 10.10 19.18
CA MET A 1 30.22 11.17 19.66
C MET A 1 29.09 10.54 20.44
N PRO A 2 28.87 10.87 21.72
CA PRO A 2 27.83 10.26 22.53
C PRO A 2 26.48 10.95 22.28
N VAL A 3 25.42 10.15 22.13
CA VAL A 3 24.03 10.64 22.06
C VAL A 3 23.46 10.60 23.47
N VAL A 4 23.16 11.77 24.04
CA VAL A 4 22.44 11.91 25.32
C VAL A 4 20.95 12.10 25.05
N ARG A 5 20.16 11.38 25.87
CA ARG A 5 18.69 11.26 25.90
C ARG A 5 17.94 12.59 25.97
N ARG A 6 16.67 12.59 25.55
CA ARG A 6 15.61 13.38 26.22
C ARG A 6 14.31 12.58 26.39
N ASP A 7 13.69 12.91 27.51
CA ASP A 7 12.49 12.37 28.14
C ASP A 7 11.27 12.24 27.24
N TRP A 8 10.53 11.16 27.45
CA TRP A 8 9.15 10.98 26.99
C TRP A 8 8.21 11.50 28.08
N GLY A 9 7.62 12.67 27.84
CA GLY A 9 6.51 13.19 28.62
C GLY A 9 5.48 13.81 27.67
N GLY A 10 4.20 13.47 27.87
CA GLY A 10 3.09 14.17 27.24
C GLY A 10 2.44 13.42 26.09
N ASP A 11 1.37 12.73 26.43
CA ASP A 11 0.31 12.26 25.55
C ASP A 11 -0.20 13.35 24.58
N ARG A 12 -0.78 12.91 23.44
CA ARG A 12 -1.31 13.66 22.26
C ARG A 12 -0.46 13.71 20.99
N ALA A 13 0.09 12.59 20.53
CA ALA A 13 0.43 12.42 19.11
C ALA A 13 0.64 10.94 18.71
N ARG A 14 -0.44 10.17 18.53
CA ARG A 14 -0.37 8.91 17.76
C ARG A 14 -1.50 8.82 16.74
N ARG A 15 -1.54 9.81 15.85
CA ARG A 15 -2.10 9.61 14.50
C ARG A 15 -1.02 8.89 13.67
N ASN A 16 -1.31 7.66 13.26
CA ASN A 16 -0.63 6.91 12.20
C ASN A 16 0.90 6.63 12.34
N SER A 17 1.36 6.06 13.47
CA SER A 17 2.79 5.70 13.61
C SER A 17 3.23 4.40 12.91
N VAL A 18 2.30 3.62 12.33
CA VAL A 18 2.66 2.39 11.58
C VAL A 18 3.22 2.74 10.19
N PHE A 19 2.79 3.86 9.61
CA PHE A 19 3.31 4.32 8.31
C PHE A 19 4.65 5.05 8.44
N ASP A 20 4.90 5.77 9.53
CA ASP A 20 6.13 6.57 9.70
C ASP A 20 7.40 5.72 9.74
N ARG A 21 7.35 4.48 10.25
CA ARG A 21 8.53 3.61 10.35
C ARG A 21 8.90 2.91 9.04
N LEU A 22 8.03 2.96 8.03
CA LEU A 22 8.29 2.47 6.66
C LEU A 22 8.85 3.56 5.73
N SER A 23 8.90 4.82 6.17
CA SER A 23 9.39 5.96 5.36
C SER A 23 10.90 5.92 5.06
N LEU A 24 11.65 5.00 5.68
CA LEU A 24 13.12 4.90 5.56
C LEU A 24 13.62 3.85 4.57
N VAL A 25 12.74 3.20 3.81
CA VAL A 25 13.14 2.48 2.59
C VAL A 25 12.63 3.29 1.42
N GLY A 26 13.46 4.24 0.96
CA GLY A 26 13.09 5.27 -0.01
C GLY A 26 12.14 4.76 -1.08
N MET A 27 10.96 5.39 -1.17
CA MET A 27 10.02 5.14 -2.25
C MET A 27 10.79 5.24 -3.57
N LYS A 28 10.99 4.09 -4.21
CA LYS A 28 11.61 4.01 -5.53
C LYS A 28 10.91 5.02 -6.46
N ALA A 29 11.71 5.71 -7.27
CA ALA A 29 11.23 6.66 -8.26
C ALA A 29 10.03 6.12 -9.04
N LEU A 30 9.11 7.03 -9.41
CA LEU A 30 7.91 6.68 -10.17
C LEU A 30 8.28 5.84 -11.39
N LEU A 31 7.56 4.74 -11.61
CA LEU A 31 7.78 3.91 -12.78
C LEU A 31 7.25 4.60 -14.01
N ALA A 32 8.17 4.91 -14.92
CA ALA A 32 7.87 5.52 -16.19
C ALA A 32 7.16 4.56 -17.14
N ARG A 33 6.40 5.14 -18.07
CA ARG A 33 5.66 4.46 -19.16
C ARG A 33 6.51 3.43 -19.93
N GLN A 34 7.80 3.71 -20.13
CA GLN A 34 8.71 2.82 -20.87
C GLN A 34 8.75 1.39 -20.30
N LYS A 35 8.59 1.23 -18.98
CA LYS A 35 8.56 -0.10 -18.34
C LYS A 35 7.29 -0.86 -18.73
N ILE A 36 6.16 -0.18 -18.80
CA ILE A 36 4.88 -0.77 -19.24
C ILE A 36 4.92 -1.08 -20.74
N GLN A 37 5.48 -0.19 -21.57
CA GLN A 37 5.68 -0.44 -23.00
C GLN A 37 6.49 -1.71 -23.27
N LYS A 38 7.61 -1.89 -22.56
CA LYS A 38 8.45 -3.10 -22.67
C LYS A 38 7.67 -4.36 -22.29
N PHE A 39 6.87 -4.29 -21.23
CA PHE A 39 6.02 -5.40 -20.81
C PHE A 39 4.92 -5.74 -21.84
N VAL A 40 4.24 -4.72 -22.38
CA VAL A 40 3.26 -4.87 -23.46
C VAL A 40 3.89 -5.53 -24.69
N GLY A 41 5.11 -5.11 -25.06
CA GLY A 41 5.87 -5.73 -26.14
C GLY A 41 6.13 -7.22 -25.91
N ALA A 42 6.48 -7.60 -24.69
CA ALA A 42 6.67 -9.00 -24.32
C ALA A 42 5.35 -9.80 -24.39
N LEU A 43 4.22 -9.24 -23.94
CA LEU A 43 2.91 -9.90 -24.07
C LEU A 43 2.54 -10.17 -25.52
N HIS A 44 2.73 -9.21 -26.41
CA HIS A 44 2.51 -9.40 -27.84
C HIS A 44 3.42 -10.50 -28.42
N GLY A 45 4.70 -10.52 -28.03
CA GLY A 45 5.64 -11.56 -28.46
C GLY A 45 5.22 -12.99 -28.05
N HIS A 46 4.44 -13.12 -26.98
CA HIS A 46 3.88 -14.38 -26.50
C HIS A 46 2.39 -14.58 -26.85
N ASN A 47 1.83 -13.76 -27.74
CA ASN A 47 0.43 -13.81 -28.15
C ASN A 47 -0.57 -13.76 -26.97
N ALA A 48 -0.19 -13.11 -25.88
CA ALA A 48 -0.98 -13.02 -24.66
C ALA A 48 -1.95 -11.82 -24.70
N SER A 49 -3.20 -12.05 -24.32
CA SER A 49 -4.25 -11.02 -24.30
C SER A 49 -4.47 -10.37 -22.93
N LYS A 50 -3.84 -10.93 -21.88
CA LYS A 50 -3.97 -10.49 -20.48
C LYS A 50 -2.60 -10.49 -19.80
N GLY A 51 -2.40 -9.56 -18.86
CA GLY A 51 -1.19 -9.54 -18.04
C GLY A 51 -1.39 -8.77 -16.73
N VAL A 52 -0.60 -9.13 -15.72
CA VAL A 52 -0.54 -8.39 -14.46
C VAL A 52 0.88 -7.87 -14.30
N PHE A 53 1.04 -6.56 -14.13
CA PHE A 53 2.32 -5.93 -13.83
C PHE A 53 2.34 -5.53 -12.36
N ILE A 54 3.23 -6.15 -11.58
CA ILE A 54 3.34 -5.93 -10.14
C ILE A 54 4.65 -5.20 -9.82
N THR A 55 4.59 -4.22 -8.93
CA THR A 55 5.78 -3.54 -8.41
C THR A 55 5.56 -2.99 -7.01
N THR A 56 6.64 -2.75 -6.28
CA THR A 56 6.62 -2.09 -4.96
C THR A 56 6.68 -0.56 -5.08
N SER A 57 6.89 -0.02 -6.28
CA SER A 57 6.92 1.43 -6.55
C SER A 57 5.54 1.93 -6.98
N LYS A 58 5.35 3.25 -7.07
CA LYS A 58 4.18 3.84 -7.72
C LYS A 58 4.39 3.97 -9.23
N PHE A 59 3.33 3.83 -10.01
CA PHE A 59 3.34 4.19 -11.42
C PHE A 59 3.22 5.71 -11.58
N SER A 60 3.78 6.26 -12.66
CA SER A 60 3.48 7.64 -13.04
C SER A 60 2.12 7.72 -13.75
N ASP A 61 1.49 8.90 -13.71
CA ASP A 61 0.23 9.15 -14.43
C ASP A 61 0.34 8.86 -15.94
N GLU A 62 1.53 9.03 -16.52
CA GLU A 62 1.78 8.67 -17.92
C GLU A 62 1.76 7.15 -18.12
N ALA A 63 2.32 6.37 -17.19
CA ALA A 63 2.30 4.92 -17.24
C ALA A 63 0.86 4.39 -17.10
N ASP A 64 0.08 4.93 -16.17
CA ASP A 64 -1.33 4.56 -16.00
C ASP A 64 -2.18 4.92 -17.22
N ARG A 65 -2.02 6.14 -17.76
CA ARG A 65 -2.73 6.54 -18.99
C ARG A 65 -2.36 5.66 -20.17
N TYR A 66 -1.09 5.31 -20.33
CA TYR A 66 -0.66 4.40 -21.39
C TYR A 66 -1.29 3.00 -21.23
N ALA A 67 -1.31 2.44 -20.02
CA ALA A 67 -1.91 1.13 -19.77
C ALA A 67 -3.43 1.11 -19.99
N LYS A 68 -4.13 2.23 -19.76
CA LYS A 68 -5.56 2.37 -20.05
C LYS A 68 -5.86 2.55 -21.54
N GLY A 69 -4.90 3.07 -22.33
CA GLY A 69 -5.08 3.36 -23.75
C GLY A 69 -4.81 2.20 -24.70
N ILE A 70 -4.32 1.06 -24.20
CA ILE A 70 -4.04 -0.14 -25.00
C ILE A 70 -5.21 -1.12 -24.98
N ASN A 71 -5.39 -1.89 -26.06
CA ASN A 71 -6.48 -2.88 -26.18
C ASN A 71 -6.19 -4.22 -25.44
N LEU A 72 -5.05 -4.34 -24.75
CA LEU A 72 -4.75 -5.50 -23.92
C LEU A 72 -5.37 -5.34 -22.53
N LYS A 73 -5.84 -6.44 -21.94
CA LYS A 73 -6.37 -6.44 -20.58
C LYS A 73 -5.22 -6.53 -19.57
N ILE A 74 -4.67 -5.38 -19.19
CA ILE A 74 -3.56 -5.30 -18.24
C ILE A 74 -4.03 -4.76 -16.89
N VAL A 75 -3.65 -5.43 -15.81
CA VAL A 75 -3.83 -4.96 -14.44
C VAL A 75 -2.51 -4.47 -13.91
N LEU A 76 -2.47 -3.21 -13.48
CA LEU A 76 -1.35 -2.64 -12.75
C LEU A 76 -1.58 -2.81 -11.24
N VAL A 77 -0.58 -3.32 -10.53
CA VAL A 77 -0.56 -3.46 -9.08
C VAL A 77 0.69 -2.77 -8.56
N ASP A 78 0.49 -1.61 -7.94
CA ASP A 78 1.56 -0.83 -7.32
C ASP A 78 1.78 -1.24 -5.87
N GLY A 79 2.77 -0.64 -5.21
CA GLY A 79 3.13 -1.02 -3.84
C GLY A 79 1.98 -0.84 -2.83
N GLN A 80 1.15 0.19 -2.98
CA GLN A 80 0.03 0.42 -2.07
C GLN A 80 -1.07 -0.62 -2.28
N LYS A 81 -1.46 -0.88 -3.52
CA LYS A 81 -2.45 -1.90 -3.85
C LYS A 81 -1.97 -3.30 -3.48
N LEU A 82 -0.68 -3.58 -3.69
CA LEU A 82 -0.08 -4.85 -3.27
C LEU A 82 -0.18 -5.03 -1.75
N ALA A 83 0.18 -4.01 -0.97
CA ALA A 83 0.09 -4.07 0.49
C ALA A 83 -1.37 -4.25 0.97
N GLN A 84 -2.32 -3.56 0.34
CA GLN A 84 -3.74 -3.73 0.66
C GLN A 84 -4.19 -5.17 0.40
N LEU A 85 -3.86 -5.73 -0.78
CA LEU A 85 -4.18 -7.12 -1.11
C LEU A 85 -3.53 -8.12 -0.14
N MET A 86 -2.30 -7.85 0.30
CA MET A 86 -1.62 -8.67 1.31
C MET A 86 -2.39 -8.67 2.64
N ILE A 87 -2.88 -7.51 3.07
CA ILE A 87 -3.68 -7.38 4.30
C ILE A 87 -5.03 -8.07 4.14
N ASP A 88 -5.76 -7.76 3.08
CA ASP A 88 -7.12 -8.27 2.82
C ASP A 88 -7.17 -9.80 2.73
N HIS A 89 -6.10 -10.40 2.20
CA HIS A 89 -6.00 -11.86 2.02
C HIS A 89 -5.08 -12.56 3.02
N GLY A 90 -4.52 -11.84 4.00
CA GLY A 90 -3.64 -12.42 5.02
C GLY A 90 -2.33 -13.00 4.46
N VAL A 91 -1.84 -12.50 3.33
CA VAL A 91 -0.62 -13.02 2.68
C VAL A 91 0.61 -12.25 3.16
N GLY A 92 1.55 -12.95 3.79
CA GLY A 92 2.82 -12.35 4.22
C GLY A 92 2.68 -11.30 5.34
N VAL A 93 1.55 -11.32 6.05
CA VAL A 93 1.27 -10.46 7.20
C VAL A 93 0.90 -11.32 8.40
N SER A 94 1.07 -10.78 9.59
CA SER A 94 0.61 -11.37 10.84
C SER A 94 -0.08 -10.30 11.70
N THR A 95 -1.08 -10.70 12.47
CA THR A 95 -1.73 -9.80 13.42
C THR A 95 -0.75 -9.47 14.53
N SER A 96 -0.41 -8.19 14.67
CA SER A 96 0.45 -7.73 15.77
C SER A 96 -0.36 -7.53 17.06
N GLU A 97 -1.51 -6.87 16.97
CA GLU A 97 -2.34 -6.49 18.12
C GLU A 97 -3.81 -6.48 17.70
N ILE A 98 -4.71 -6.79 18.63
CA ILE A 98 -6.17 -6.72 18.45
C ILE A 98 -6.70 -5.69 19.46
N TYR A 99 -7.41 -4.68 18.97
CA TYR A 99 -8.03 -3.65 19.79
C TYR A 99 -9.54 -3.84 19.78
N GLU A 100 -10.12 -4.04 20.96
CA GLU A 100 -11.57 -4.09 21.13
C GLU A 100 -12.08 -2.71 21.55
N ILE A 101 -12.95 -2.13 20.73
CA ILE A 101 -13.58 -0.84 21.04
C ILE A 101 -14.90 -1.12 21.74
N LYS A 102 -14.96 -0.89 23.05
CA LYS A 102 -16.20 -0.95 23.83
C LYS A 102 -16.94 0.38 23.71
N LYS A 103 -18.24 0.31 23.44
CA LYS A 103 -19.14 1.46 23.52
C LYS A 103 -19.97 1.32 24.80
N ILE A 104 -20.21 2.43 25.49
CA ILE A 104 -21.15 2.47 26.61
C ILE A 104 -22.53 2.12 26.06
N ASP A 105 -23.16 1.11 26.63
CA ASP A 105 -24.55 0.79 26.39
C ASP A 105 -25.40 1.76 27.22
N SER A 106 -25.99 2.76 26.57
CA SER A 106 -26.82 3.74 27.26
C SER A 106 -28.05 3.12 27.87
N ASP A 107 -28.62 2.10 27.22
CA ASP A 107 -29.94 1.56 27.54
C ASP A 107 -29.89 0.67 28.78
N TYR A 108 -28.74 0.05 29.04
CA TYR A 108 -28.45 -0.65 30.29
C TYR A 108 -28.52 0.27 31.54
N PHE A 109 -28.24 1.58 31.39
CA PHE A 109 -28.27 2.53 32.51
C PHE A 109 -29.60 3.30 32.63
N ILE A 110 -30.57 3.01 31.77
CA ILE A 110 -31.94 3.56 31.86
C ILE A 110 -32.82 2.51 32.54
N GLU A 111 -32.62 2.33 33.86
CA GLU A 111 -33.64 1.71 34.72
C GLU A 111 -34.45 2.83 35.39
N GLU A 112 -35.77 2.60 35.48
CA GLU A 112 -36.88 3.50 35.85
C GLU A 112 -36.67 4.37 37.11
#